data_AF-A0A8J6Z0X4-F1
#
_entry.id   AF-A0A8J6Z0X4-F1
#
_cell.length_a   1.000
_cell.length_b   1.000
_cell.length_c   1.000
_cell.angle_alpha   90.00
_cell.angle_beta   90.00
_cell.angle_gamma   90.00
#
_symmetry.space_group_name_H-M   'P 1'
#
loop_
_entity.id
_entity.type
_entity.pdbx_description
1 polymer ?
#
loop_
_entity_poly.entity_id
_entity_poly.type
_entity_poly.pdbx_seq_one_letter_code
_entity_poly.pdbx_strand_id
1 'polypeptide(L)'
;EVINPFVSATNDSLNRLKPGFEAPVCIVTSLGHTPKIPSRNRTILAGLIRDLKNPMATRFELRACNPYTNTYLVLAAAYSAILDGIRATIDRSAVDLLTELSKKAGQDGFYLEKSRAYRSEQDVFEDYTAEERNAMFGAPPATVWENMEAFEKYPAKVKVITAGGALRPQIIKSFREGALLRWKTEIIARILPEMRDIVRSAQLIESPYRTDQDSYNWNKLKAAREFLAKDSIEKKSLFTRLTNALNSGDFATASKLQVEMYDKIEELKQLNDEYVRNNI
;
A
#
# COMPACT_ATOMS: atom_id res chain seq x y z
N GLU A 1 8.75 7.57 -1.85
CA GLU A 1 7.54 7.93 -1.07
C GLU A 1 6.67 8.93 -1.81
N VAL A 2 7.13 10.17 -2.05
CA VAL A 2 6.30 11.23 -2.68
C VAL A 2 5.92 11.00 -4.15
N ILE A 3 6.51 9.98 -4.80
CA ILE A 3 6.12 9.54 -6.14
C ILE A 3 4.92 8.58 -6.09
N ASN A 4 4.82 7.77 -5.02
CA ASN A 4 3.79 6.73 -4.89
C ASN A 4 2.35 7.25 -4.96
N PRO A 5 2.02 8.45 -4.46
CA PRO A 5 0.69 9.05 -4.67
C PRO A 5 0.26 9.10 -6.14
N PHE A 6 1.18 9.37 -7.06
CA PHE A 6 0.88 9.42 -8.50
C PHE A 6 0.80 8.03 -9.15
N VAL A 7 1.46 7.04 -8.54
CA VAL A 7 1.47 5.65 -8.99
C VAL A 7 0.18 4.93 -8.56
N SER A 8 -0.16 5.04 -7.27
CA SER A 8 -1.20 4.25 -6.61
C SER A 8 -2.21 5.17 -5.90
N ALA A 9 -3.22 5.60 -6.64
CA ALA A 9 -4.21 6.60 -6.19
C ALA A 9 -5.63 6.03 -6.00
N THR A 10 -5.78 4.71 -5.95
CA THR A 10 -7.09 4.02 -5.82
C THR A 10 -7.03 2.89 -4.80
N ASN A 11 -8.18 2.49 -4.25
CA ASN A 11 -8.25 1.34 -3.34
C ASN A 11 -7.74 0.06 -4.01
N ASP A 12 -8.14 -0.18 -5.27
CA ASP A 12 -7.71 -1.35 -6.04
C ASP A 12 -6.18 -1.37 -6.25
N SER A 13 -5.55 -0.21 -6.49
CA SER A 13 -4.09 -0.14 -6.64
C SER A 13 -3.35 -0.56 -5.37
N LEU A 14 -3.89 -0.23 -4.19
CA LEU A 14 -3.31 -0.62 -2.91
C LEU A 14 -3.65 -2.06 -2.54
N ASN A 15 -4.83 -2.55 -2.92
CA ASN A 15 -5.20 -3.95 -2.74
C ASN A 15 -4.36 -4.90 -3.59
N ARG A 16 -3.91 -4.47 -4.79
CA ARG A 16 -2.93 -5.20 -5.61
C ARG A 16 -1.57 -5.28 -4.91
N LEU A 17 -1.18 -4.22 -4.22
CA LEU A 17 0.09 -4.11 -3.50
C LEU A 17 -0.01 -4.84 -2.15
N LYS A 18 -0.28 -6.14 -2.17
CA LYS A 18 -0.26 -7.02 -0.99
C LYS A 18 0.82 -8.11 -1.17
N PRO A 19 1.50 -8.52 -0.08
CA PRO A 19 2.42 -9.65 -0.12
C PRO A 19 1.78 -10.90 -0.74
N GLY A 20 2.51 -11.63 -1.58
CA GLY A 20 2.04 -12.84 -2.25
C GLY A 20 1.49 -12.67 -3.67
N PHE A 21 1.34 -11.43 -4.18
CA PHE A 21 0.87 -11.14 -5.55
C PHE A 21 1.96 -10.57 -6.48
N GLU A 22 3.24 -10.81 -6.17
CA GLU A 22 4.43 -10.27 -6.89
C GLU A 22 4.43 -8.73 -7.10
N ALA A 23 3.56 -8.00 -6.43
CA ALA A 23 3.45 -6.55 -6.57
C ALA A 23 4.31 -5.86 -5.50
N PRO A 24 5.30 -5.03 -5.89
CA PRO A 24 6.27 -4.54 -4.93
C PRO A 24 5.68 -3.45 -4.03
N VAL A 25 5.54 -3.76 -2.75
CA VAL A 25 5.09 -2.82 -1.71
C VAL A 25 6.21 -1.98 -1.10
N CYS A 26 7.44 -2.51 -1.12
CA CYS A 26 8.58 -1.97 -0.39
C CYS A 26 9.50 -1.14 -1.30
N ILE A 27 10.13 -0.08 -0.78
CA ILE A 27 11.08 0.73 -1.55
C ILE A 27 12.46 0.05 -1.52
N VAL A 28 12.62 -0.93 -2.39
CA VAL A 28 13.83 -1.76 -2.48
C VAL A 28 14.13 -2.08 -3.94
N THR A 29 15.41 -2.16 -4.29
CA THR A 29 15.93 -2.55 -5.60
C THR A 29 16.75 -3.83 -5.50
N SER A 30 17.07 -4.39 -6.66
CA SER A 30 18.00 -5.50 -6.85
C SER A 30 18.82 -5.24 -8.11
N LEU A 31 20.14 -5.45 -8.02
CA LEU A 31 21.06 -5.33 -9.16
C LEU A 31 21.53 -6.71 -9.68
N GLY A 32 21.31 -7.76 -8.88
CA GLY A 32 21.85 -9.10 -9.09
C GLY A 32 23.12 -9.31 -8.25
N HIS A 33 23.44 -10.58 -7.97
CA HIS A 33 24.61 -10.94 -7.18
C HIS A 33 25.92 -10.53 -7.84
N THR A 34 26.00 -10.59 -9.18
CA THR A 34 27.20 -10.21 -9.92
C THR A 34 26.85 -9.49 -11.24
N PRO A 35 27.79 -8.70 -11.81
CA PRO A 35 27.60 -8.12 -13.14
C PRO A 35 27.40 -9.15 -14.25
N LYS A 36 27.83 -10.40 -14.08
CA LYS A 36 27.68 -11.45 -15.10
C LYS A 36 26.30 -12.09 -15.10
N ILE A 37 25.53 -11.95 -14.01
CA ILE A 37 24.25 -12.63 -13.82
C ILE A 37 23.16 -11.57 -13.66
N PRO A 38 22.22 -11.44 -14.62
CA PRO A 38 21.07 -10.55 -14.46
C PRO A 38 20.26 -10.94 -13.22
N SER A 39 19.76 -9.94 -12.50
CA SER A 39 18.82 -10.21 -11.41
C SER A 39 17.55 -10.85 -11.96
N ARG A 40 17.00 -11.79 -11.19
CA ARG A 40 15.67 -12.37 -11.42
C ARG A 40 14.69 -12.00 -10.31
N ASN A 41 15.10 -11.15 -9.38
CA ASN A 41 14.24 -10.75 -8.27
C ASN A 41 13.10 -9.86 -8.78
N ARG A 42 11.86 -10.34 -8.61
CA ARG A 42 10.63 -9.66 -9.07
C ARG A 42 9.85 -8.99 -7.94
N THR A 43 10.27 -9.17 -6.69
CA THR A 43 9.56 -8.70 -5.50
C THR A 43 9.96 -7.27 -5.08
N ILE A 44 10.92 -6.70 -5.80
CA ILE A 44 11.49 -5.35 -5.65
C ILE A 44 10.75 -4.27 -6.46
N LEU A 45 10.81 -3.01 -6.01
CA LEU A 45 10.12 -1.87 -6.63
C LEU A 45 10.68 -1.48 -7.99
N ALA A 46 12.00 -1.35 -8.08
CA ALA A 46 12.72 -0.95 -9.28
C ALA A 46 13.83 -1.95 -9.59
N GLY A 47 13.74 -2.66 -10.71
CA GLY A 47 14.67 -3.73 -11.07
C GLY A 47 15.62 -3.35 -12.20
N LEU A 48 16.90 -3.73 -12.08
CA LEU A 48 17.86 -3.59 -13.17
C LEU A 48 17.67 -4.71 -14.20
N ILE A 49 17.15 -4.36 -15.37
CA ILE A 49 16.98 -5.25 -16.50
C ILE A 49 18.20 -5.12 -17.42
N ARG A 50 18.83 -6.27 -17.74
CA ARG A 50 20.01 -6.34 -18.59
C ARG A 50 19.88 -7.48 -19.58
N ASP A 51 20.31 -7.23 -20.81
CA ASP A 51 20.59 -8.26 -21.80
C ASP A 51 22.10 -8.27 -22.07
N LEU A 52 22.76 -9.38 -21.76
CA LEU A 52 24.21 -9.52 -21.95
C LEU A 52 24.61 -9.45 -23.43
N LYS A 53 23.69 -9.73 -24.36
CA LYS A 53 23.90 -9.66 -25.80
C LYS A 53 23.58 -8.27 -26.38
N ASN A 54 22.82 -7.45 -25.66
CA ASN A 54 22.40 -6.13 -26.11
C ASN A 54 22.55 -5.08 -25.00
N PRO A 55 23.71 -4.38 -24.93
CA PRO A 55 23.94 -3.34 -23.93
C PRO A 55 22.87 -2.23 -23.92
N MET A 56 22.29 -1.90 -25.08
CA MET A 56 21.24 -0.88 -25.22
C MET A 56 19.91 -1.27 -24.59
N ALA A 57 19.73 -2.54 -24.22
CA ALA A 57 18.55 -2.99 -23.49
C ALA A 57 18.62 -2.71 -21.98
N THR A 58 19.77 -2.24 -21.48
CA THR A 58 19.97 -1.96 -20.05
C THR A 58 19.07 -0.83 -19.58
N ARG A 59 18.20 -1.12 -18.60
CA ARG A 59 17.20 -0.18 -18.10
C ARG A 59 16.74 -0.55 -16.70
N PHE A 60 16.11 0.40 -16.01
CA PHE A 60 15.35 0.11 -14.80
C PHE A 60 13.87 -0.09 -15.12
N GLU A 61 13.26 -1.08 -14.49
CA GLU A 61 11.83 -1.34 -14.56
C GLU A 61 11.18 -0.98 -13.23
N LEU A 62 10.30 0.03 -13.22
CA LEU A 62 9.47 0.39 -12.07
C LEU A 62 8.19 -0.45 -12.08
N ARG A 63 8.04 -1.41 -11.17
CA ARG A 63 6.99 -2.44 -11.26
C ARG A 63 5.69 -2.09 -10.52
N ALA A 64 5.69 -1.01 -9.72
CA ALA A 64 4.51 -0.59 -8.94
C ALA A 64 3.39 0.03 -9.79
N CYS A 65 3.69 0.49 -11.00
CA CYS A 65 2.71 1.06 -11.92
C CYS A 65 1.56 0.07 -12.19
N ASN A 66 0.38 0.63 -12.42
CA ASN A 66 -0.86 -0.10 -12.69
C ASN A 66 -1.66 0.64 -13.79
N PRO A 67 -2.73 0.05 -14.36
CA PRO A 67 -3.49 0.67 -15.44
C PRO A 67 -4.09 2.05 -15.11
N TYR A 68 -4.21 2.39 -13.83
CA TYR A 68 -4.72 3.69 -13.36
C TYR A 68 -3.62 4.72 -13.10
N THR A 69 -2.35 4.32 -13.18
CA THR A 69 -1.21 5.22 -12.97
C THR A 69 -1.21 6.33 -14.02
N ASN A 70 -1.13 7.60 -13.58
CA ASN A 70 -0.92 8.71 -14.50
C ASN A 70 0.57 8.75 -14.92
N THR A 71 0.86 8.16 -16.07
CA THR A 71 2.23 8.05 -16.60
C THR A 71 2.93 9.40 -16.72
N TYR A 72 2.23 10.47 -17.10
CA TYR A 72 2.85 11.79 -17.25
C TYR A 72 3.34 12.36 -15.90
N LEU A 73 2.51 12.26 -14.85
CA LEU A 73 2.88 12.74 -13.51
C LEU A 73 4.00 11.88 -12.91
N VAL A 74 3.93 10.56 -13.10
CA VAL A 74 4.96 9.64 -12.61
C VAL A 74 6.29 9.88 -13.32
N LEU A 75 6.30 10.05 -14.65
CA LEU A 75 7.53 10.35 -15.38
C LEU A 75 8.13 11.68 -14.95
N ALA A 76 7.32 12.74 -14.80
CA ALA A 76 7.81 14.04 -14.33
C ALA A 76 8.43 13.94 -12.93
N ALA A 77 7.81 13.21 -12.01
CA ALA A 77 8.31 13.00 -10.66
C ALA A 77 9.58 12.13 -10.65
N ALA A 78 9.58 11.05 -11.41
CA ALA A 78 10.70 10.12 -11.51
C ALA A 78 11.94 10.77 -12.12
N TYR A 79 11.81 11.49 -13.24
CA TYR A 79 12.94 12.20 -13.84
C TYR A 79 13.51 13.29 -12.94
N SER A 80 12.65 13.99 -12.19
CA SER A 80 13.12 14.97 -11.20
C SER A 80 13.92 14.30 -10.08
N ALA A 81 13.47 13.16 -9.57
CA ALA A 81 14.18 12.39 -8.56
C ALA A 81 15.49 11.76 -9.08
N ILE A 82 15.50 11.29 -10.33
CA ILE A 82 16.71 10.78 -10.99
C ILE A 82 17.75 11.90 -11.13
N LEU A 83 17.34 13.09 -11.56
CA LEU A 83 18.24 14.24 -11.70
C LEU A 83 18.84 14.67 -10.36
N ASP A 84 18.05 14.66 -9.29
CA ASP A 84 18.52 14.95 -7.93
C ASP A 84 19.57 13.93 -7.47
N GLY A 85 19.30 12.64 -7.68
CA GLY A 85 20.27 11.58 -7.44
C GLY A 85 21.56 11.77 -8.25
N ILE A 86 21.47 12.07 -9.55
CA ILE A 86 22.66 12.33 -10.39
C ILE A 86 23.49 13.49 -9.81
N ARG A 87 22.85 14.61 -9.45
CA ARG A 87 23.53 15.78 -8.86
C ARG A 87 24.23 15.44 -7.55
N ALA A 88 23.60 14.65 -6.68
CA ALA A 88 24.20 14.22 -5.42
C ALA A 88 25.42 13.28 -5.59
N THR A 89 25.62 12.75 -6.80
CA THR A 89 26.62 11.71 -7.10
C THR A 89 27.74 12.15 -8.03
N ILE A 90 27.76 13.41 -8.48
CA ILE A 90 28.63 13.88 -9.57
C ILE A 90 30.13 13.65 -9.31
N ASP A 91 30.57 13.79 -8.07
CA ASP A 91 31.98 13.65 -7.66
C ASP A 91 32.26 12.28 -7.01
N ARG A 92 31.37 11.29 -7.19
CA ARG A 92 31.45 9.98 -6.52
C ARG A 92 31.74 8.86 -7.51
N SER A 93 32.56 7.90 -7.08
CA SER A 93 32.89 6.73 -7.88
C SER A 93 31.75 5.71 -7.86
N ALA A 94 31.75 4.77 -8.83
CA ALA A 94 30.80 3.66 -8.82
C ALA A 94 30.87 2.80 -7.54
N VAL A 95 32.05 2.73 -6.90
CA VAL A 95 32.23 2.02 -5.63
C VAL A 95 31.53 2.76 -4.49
N ASP A 96 31.62 4.08 -4.45
CA ASP A 96 30.91 4.91 -3.46
C ASP A 96 29.39 4.74 -3.60
N LEU A 97 28.89 4.75 -4.84
CA LEU A 97 27.46 4.58 -5.12
C LEU A 97 26.95 3.19 -4.77
N LEU A 98 27.75 2.16 -5.08
CA LEU A 98 27.41 0.80 -4.71
C LEU A 98 27.39 0.65 -3.19
N THR A 99 28.35 1.26 -2.47
CA THR A 99 28.41 1.23 -1.00
C THR A 99 27.18 1.90 -0.40
N GLU A 100 26.81 3.08 -0.89
CA GLU A 100 25.61 3.80 -0.46
C GLU A 100 24.34 2.97 -0.68
N LEU A 101 24.16 2.42 -1.89
CA LEU A 101 22.98 1.64 -2.24
C LEU A 101 22.90 0.30 -1.47
N SER A 102 24.06 -0.29 -1.17
CA SER A 102 24.19 -1.55 -0.42
C SER A 102 24.28 -1.38 1.10
N LYS A 103 24.20 -0.15 1.61
CA LYS A 103 24.23 0.09 3.05
C LYS A 103 23.12 -0.69 3.77
N LYS A 104 23.43 -1.18 4.97
CA LYS A 104 22.44 -1.85 5.83
C LYS A 104 21.60 -0.82 6.57
N ALA A 105 20.40 -1.23 7.00
CA ALA A 105 19.61 -0.44 7.92
C ALA A 105 20.42 -0.13 9.20
N GLY A 106 20.40 1.12 9.64
CA GLY A 106 21.20 1.64 10.75
C GLY A 106 22.58 2.18 10.37
N GLN A 107 23.06 1.93 9.14
CA GLN A 107 24.32 2.50 8.67
C GLN A 107 24.10 3.90 8.09
N ASP A 108 25.01 4.81 8.39
CA ASP A 108 25.03 6.14 7.80
C ASP A 108 25.32 6.05 6.30
N GLY A 109 24.64 6.89 5.53
CA GLY A 109 24.85 7.08 4.10
C GLY A 109 24.89 8.57 3.80
N PHE A 110 25.40 8.94 2.63
CA PHE A 110 25.47 10.35 2.25
C PHE A 110 24.16 10.88 1.65
N TYR A 111 23.27 10.00 1.18
CA TYR A 111 22.04 10.36 0.47
C TYR A 111 20.80 9.61 0.97
N LEU A 112 20.92 8.30 1.19
CA LEU A 112 19.85 7.41 1.61
C LEU A 112 19.68 7.42 3.15
N GLU A 113 18.44 7.21 3.62
CA GLU A 113 18.10 7.33 5.05
C GLU A 113 18.83 6.28 5.89
N LYS A 114 19.40 6.71 7.03
CA LYS A 114 20.15 5.84 7.96
C LYS A 114 19.37 4.58 8.35
N SER A 115 18.10 4.72 8.73
CA SER A 115 17.28 3.64 9.29
C SER A 115 16.90 2.55 8.29
N ARG A 116 17.18 2.71 7.00
CA ARG A 116 16.67 1.83 5.95
C ARG A 116 17.76 1.19 5.10
N ALA A 117 17.41 0.06 4.51
CA ALA A 117 18.12 -0.58 3.42
C ALA A 117 17.35 -0.37 2.11
N TYR A 118 18.07 -0.30 1.00
CA TYR A 118 17.47 -0.02 -0.31
C TYR A 118 17.79 -1.08 -1.36
N ARG A 119 18.65 -2.06 -1.03
CA ARG A 119 19.00 -3.17 -1.92
C ARG A 119 18.86 -4.51 -1.20
N SER A 120 18.18 -5.45 -1.84
CA SER A 120 18.13 -6.86 -1.44
C SER A 120 18.15 -7.73 -2.69
N GLU A 121 18.93 -8.81 -2.66
CA GLU A 121 18.87 -9.85 -3.70
C GLU A 121 17.92 -11.01 -3.30
N GLN A 122 17.54 -11.07 -2.02
CA GLN A 122 16.60 -12.04 -1.45
C GLN A 122 15.15 -11.72 -1.84
N ASP A 123 14.29 -12.74 -1.85
CA ASP A 123 12.87 -12.56 -2.06
C ASP A 123 12.29 -11.80 -0.87
N VAL A 124 11.89 -10.54 -1.09
CA VAL A 124 11.44 -9.73 0.04
C VAL A 124 10.15 -10.25 0.66
N PHE A 125 9.35 -11.07 -0.02
CA PHE A 125 8.10 -11.58 0.54
C PHE A 125 8.24 -12.90 1.29
N GLU A 126 9.15 -13.76 0.84
CA GLU A 126 9.36 -15.08 1.43
C GLU A 126 10.43 -15.06 2.53
N ASP A 127 11.49 -14.27 2.36
CA ASP A 127 12.66 -14.31 3.24
C ASP A 127 12.57 -13.36 4.44
N TYR A 128 11.49 -12.58 4.57
CA TYR A 128 11.31 -11.60 5.63
C TYR A 128 9.87 -11.56 6.14
N THR A 129 9.73 -11.41 7.45
CA THR A 129 8.45 -11.12 8.11
C THR A 129 7.92 -9.74 7.74
N ALA A 130 6.63 -9.48 7.94
CA ALA A 130 6.05 -8.17 7.65
C ALA A 130 6.73 -7.05 8.46
N GLU A 131 7.04 -7.32 9.72
CA GLU A 131 7.71 -6.42 10.66
C GLU A 131 9.12 -6.09 10.17
N GLU A 132 9.91 -7.10 9.80
CA GLU A 132 11.26 -6.92 9.27
C GLU A 132 11.27 -6.11 7.97
N ARG A 133 10.33 -6.40 7.05
CA ARG A 133 10.20 -5.66 5.79
C ARG A 133 9.87 -4.20 6.01
N ASN A 134 8.90 -3.94 6.87
CA ASN A 134 8.46 -2.58 7.17
C ASN A 134 9.59 -1.77 7.83
N ALA A 135 10.34 -2.40 8.74
CA ALA A 135 11.49 -1.77 9.40
C ALA A 135 12.62 -1.47 8.40
N MET A 136 13.00 -2.44 7.56
CA MET A 136 14.15 -2.30 6.65
C MET A 136 13.85 -1.49 5.40
N PHE A 137 12.71 -1.74 4.76
CA PHE A 137 12.38 -1.21 3.43
C PHE A 137 11.23 -0.19 3.46
N GLY A 138 10.72 0.14 4.64
CA GLY A 138 9.63 1.08 4.86
C GLY A 138 8.25 0.45 4.68
N ALA A 139 7.30 0.86 5.52
CA ALA A 139 5.93 0.40 5.45
C ALA A 139 5.17 1.00 4.25
N PRO A 140 4.42 0.18 3.48
CA PRO A 140 3.52 0.68 2.46
C PRO A 140 2.31 1.39 3.10
N PRO A 141 1.69 2.38 2.42
CA PRO A 141 0.46 2.99 2.92
C PRO A 141 -0.70 1.98 2.87
N ALA A 142 -1.53 1.95 3.90
CA ALA A 142 -2.70 1.06 3.97
C ALA A 142 -3.90 1.60 3.20
N THR A 143 -4.00 2.93 3.04
CA THR A 143 -5.13 3.60 2.36
C THR A 143 -4.66 4.66 1.37
N VAL A 144 -5.56 5.09 0.49
CA VAL A 144 -5.28 6.19 -0.45
C VAL A 144 -4.96 7.47 0.33
N TRP A 145 -5.64 7.74 1.44
CA TRP A 145 -5.35 8.89 2.28
C TRP A 145 -3.92 8.83 2.84
N GLU A 146 -3.52 7.71 3.44
CA GLU A 146 -2.15 7.55 3.97
C GLU A 146 -1.09 7.74 2.91
N ASN A 147 -1.36 7.29 1.68
CA ASN A 147 -0.45 7.50 0.56
C ASN A 147 -0.35 9.01 0.24
N MET A 148 -1.48 9.71 0.12
CA MET A 148 -1.50 11.15 -0.17
C MET A 148 -0.83 11.99 0.93
N GLU A 149 -0.85 11.55 2.19
CA GLU A 149 -0.14 12.19 3.30
C GLU A 149 1.38 12.22 3.10
N ALA A 150 1.94 11.42 2.18
CA ALA A 150 3.36 11.48 1.85
C ALA A 150 3.80 12.89 1.40
N PHE A 151 2.93 13.67 0.76
CA PHE A 151 3.25 15.03 0.36
C PHE A 151 3.48 15.97 1.56
N GLU A 152 2.73 15.77 2.65
CA GLU A 152 2.87 16.57 3.88
C GLU A 152 4.02 16.05 4.75
N LYS A 153 4.17 14.73 4.84
CA LYS A 153 5.18 14.06 5.68
C LYS A 153 6.61 14.27 5.17
N TYR A 154 6.79 14.43 3.86
CA TYR A 154 8.12 14.49 3.24
C TYR A 154 8.34 15.77 2.43
N PRO A 155 8.29 16.97 3.04
CA PRO A 155 8.36 18.24 2.31
C PRO A 155 9.69 18.42 1.57
N ALA A 156 10.80 17.90 2.11
CA ALA A 156 12.10 17.89 1.43
C ALA A 156 12.06 17.07 0.13
N LYS A 157 11.40 15.92 0.13
CA LYS A 157 11.24 15.07 -1.07
C LYS A 157 10.26 15.69 -2.06
N VAL A 158 9.24 16.40 -1.58
CA VAL A 158 8.36 17.19 -2.46
C VAL A 158 9.16 18.25 -3.20
N LYS A 159 10.04 18.99 -2.51
CA LYS A 159 10.91 19.98 -3.16
C LYS A 159 11.69 19.37 -4.33
N VAL A 160 12.26 18.17 -4.15
CA VAL A 160 12.97 17.44 -5.20
C VAL A 160 12.09 17.23 -6.45
N ILE A 161 10.89 16.67 -6.30
CA ILE A 161 10.03 16.39 -7.45
C ILE A 161 9.43 17.66 -8.09
N THR A 162 9.44 18.79 -7.38
CA THR A 162 8.99 20.10 -7.90
C THR A 162 10.10 20.96 -8.48
N ALA A 163 11.38 20.61 -8.28
CA ALA A 163 12.51 21.46 -8.61
C ALA A 163 12.61 21.81 -10.11
N GLY A 164 12.13 20.92 -10.99
CA GLY A 164 12.10 21.15 -12.43
C GLY A 164 10.95 22.05 -12.92
N GLY A 165 10.07 22.53 -12.03
CA GLY A 165 8.95 23.41 -12.36
C GLY A 165 7.76 22.73 -13.07
N ALA A 166 7.92 21.51 -13.58
CA ALA A 166 6.84 20.75 -14.22
C ALA A 166 5.74 20.36 -13.24
N LEU A 167 6.09 19.82 -12.07
CA LEU A 167 5.16 19.47 -11.00
C LEU A 167 4.99 20.63 -10.03
N ARG A 168 4.22 21.63 -10.44
CA ARG A 168 3.93 22.80 -9.60
C ARG A 168 3.09 22.40 -8.36
N PRO A 169 3.21 23.11 -7.23
CA PRO A 169 2.42 22.82 -6.02
C PRO A 169 0.91 22.73 -6.27
N GLN A 170 0.36 23.54 -7.18
CA GLN A 170 -1.06 23.52 -7.55
C GLN A 170 -1.47 22.20 -8.21
N ILE A 171 -0.59 21.59 -9.01
CA ILE A 171 -0.84 20.28 -9.64
C ILE A 171 -0.89 19.19 -8.57
N ILE A 172 0.07 19.21 -7.63
CA ILE A 172 0.12 18.24 -6.52
C ILE A 172 -1.14 18.37 -5.66
N LYS A 173 -1.49 19.60 -5.27
CA LYS A 173 -2.70 19.88 -4.49
C LYS A 173 -3.97 19.40 -5.20
N SER A 174 -4.15 19.79 -6.46
CA SER A 174 -5.33 19.39 -7.24
C SER A 174 -5.42 17.88 -7.42
N PHE A 175 -4.29 17.21 -7.65
CA PHE A 175 -4.24 15.76 -7.77
C PHE A 175 -4.64 15.09 -6.45
N ARG A 176 -4.10 15.55 -5.31
CA ARG A 176 -4.46 15.04 -3.97
C ARG A 176 -5.96 15.21 -3.69
N GLU A 177 -6.52 16.39 -3.94
CA GLU A 177 -7.95 16.65 -3.76
C GLU A 177 -8.82 15.72 -4.63
N GLY A 178 -8.47 15.56 -5.91
CA GLY A 178 -9.18 14.66 -6.82
C GLY A 178 -9.09 13.19 -6.42
N ALA A 179 -7.91 12.74 -5.95
CA ALA A 179 -7.72 11.37 -5.47
C ALA A 179 -8.52 11.10 -4.20
N LEU A 180 -8.53 12.02 -3.23
CA LEU A 180 -9.31 11.88 -2.00
C LEU A 180 -10.82 11.92 -2.26
N LEU A 181 -11.28 12.77 -3.17
CA LEU A 181 -12.69 12.80 -3.59
C LEU A 181 -13.12 11.47 -4.21
N ARG A 182 -12.28 10.89 -5.07
CA ARG A 182 -12.54 9.58 -5.66
C ARG A 182 -12.56 8.49 -4.58
N TRP A 183 -11.55 8.46 -3.71
CA TRP A 183 -11.45 7.50 -2.61
C TRP A 183 -12.70 7.52 -1.72
N LYS A 184 -13.15 8.71 -1.32
CA LYS A 184 -14.40 8.92 -0.59
C LYS A 184 -15.60 8.36 -1.34
N THR A 185 -15.76 8.75 -2.60
CA THR A 185 -16.90 8.34 -3.43
C THR A 185 -16.94 6.82 -3.60
N GLU A 186 -15.80 6.20 -3.86
CA GLU A 186 -15.67 4.76 -4.04
C GLU A 186 -16.00 3.99 -2.75
N ILE A 187 -15.55 4.46 -1.59
CA ILE A 187 -15.89 3.82 -0.32
C ILE A 187 -17.40 3.86 -0.08
N ILE A 188 -18.02 5.03 -0.25
CA ILE A 188 -19.44 5.23 0.06
C ILE A 188 -20.34 4.51 -0.95
N ALA A 189 -20.05 4.64 -2.24
CA ALA A 189 -20.95 4.19 -3.30
C ALA A 189 -20.74 2.73 -3.74
N ARG A 190 -19.56 2.14 -3.46
CA ARG A 190 -19.21 0.78 -3.90
C ARG A 190 -18.82 -0.13 -2.73
N ILE A 191 -17.74 0.22 -2.02
CA ILE A 191 -17.13 -0.70 -1.04
C ILE A 191 -18.06 -0.96 0.15
N LEU A 192 -18.62 0.09 0.77
CA LEU A 192 -19.54 -0.08 1.90
C LEU A 192 -20.80 -0.88 1.55
N PRO A 193 -21.47 -0.65 0.41
CA PRO A 193 -22.54 -1.53 -0.08
C PRO A 193 -22.11 -2.99 -0.20
N GLU A 194 -20.98 -3.28 -0.84
CA GLU A 194 -20.47 -4.65 -0.99
C GLU A 194 -20.19 -5.30 0.38
N MET A 195 -19.52 -4.59 1.30
CA MET A 195 -19.27 -5.09 2.65
C MET A 195 -20.57 -5.34 3.43
N ARG A 196 -21.60 -4.51 3.19
CA ARG A 196 -22.93 -4.71 3.79
C ARG A 196 -23.63 -5.95 3.28
N ASP A 197 -23.45 -6.29 2.00
CA ASP A 197 -24.03 -7.52 1.45
C ASP A 197 -23.36 -8.77 2.02
N ILE A 198 -22.05 -8.74 2.29
CA ILE A 198 -21.35 -9.78 3.06
C ILE A 198 -21.94 -9.92 4.48
N VAL A 199 -22.20 -8.80 5.18
CA VAL A 199 -22.82 -8.83 6.51
C VAL A 199 -24.26 -9.38 6.48
N ARG A 200 -24.98 -9.16 5.37
CA ARG A 200 -26.35 -9.65 5.17
C ARG A 200 -26.41 -11.13 4.83
N SER A 201 -25.42 -11.67 4.12
CA SER A 201 -25.37 -13.09 3.74
C SER A 201 -25.06 -14.01 4.92
N ALA A 202 -24.40 -13.50 5.96
CA ALA A 202 -24.20 -14.20 7.22
C ALA A 202 -25.52 -14.35 8.01
N GLN A 203 -26.30 -15.38 7.69
CA GLN A 203 -27.65 -15.60 8.23
C GLN A 203 -27.70 -16.70 9.28
N LEU A 204 -28.77 -16.67 10.08
CA LEU A 204 -29.06 -17.74 11.03
C LEU A 204 -29.46 -18.98 10.24
N ILE A 205 -28.86 -20.13 10.56
CA ILE A 205 -29.29 -21.42 10.02
C ILE A 205 -30.38 -21.96 10.94
N GLU A 206 -31.56 -22.20 10.37
CA GLU A 206 -32.65 -22.90 11.04
C GLU A 206 -32.37 -24.39 10.98
N SER A 207 -32.16 -25.02 12.14
CA SER A 207 -31.97 -26.45 12.28
C SER A 207 -32.94 -26.98 13.33
N PRO A 208 -33.59 -28.14 13.09
CA PRO A 208 -34.43 -28.80 14.10
C PRO A 208 -33.61 -29.29 15.30
N TYR A 209 -32.29 -29.44 15.14
CA TYR A 209 -31.37 -29.83 16.21
C TYR A 209 -30.29 -28.77 16.35
N ARG A 210 -30.40 -27.93 17.39
CA ARG A 210 -29.45 -26.85 17.69
C ARG A 210 -28.66 -27.20 18.94
N THR A 211 -27.35 -27.26 18.81
CA THR A 211 -26.46 -27.46 19.95
C THR A 211 -26.12 -26.14 20.64
N ASP A 212 -25.57 -26.22 21.86
CA ASP A 212 -25.02 -25.06 22.55
C ASP A 212 -23.87 -24.42 21.75
N GLN A 213 -23.08 -25.25 21.06
CA GLN A 213 -22.00 -24.79 20.19
C GLN A 213 -22.53 -23.94 19.01
N ASP A 214 -23.64 -24.36 18.40
CA ASP A 214 -24.30 -23.58 17.33
C ASP A 214 -24.78 -22.23 17.84
N SER A 215 -25.39 -22.22 19.03
CA SER A 215 -25.87 -21.00 19.67
C SER A 215 -24.73 -20.05 20.01
N TYR A 216 -23.62 -20.59 20.51
CA TYR A 216 -22.41 -19.83 20.83
C TYR A 216 -21.76 -19.22 19.57
N ASN A 217 -21.57 -20.01 18.51
CA ASN A 217 -21.00 -19.56 17.25
C ASN A 217 -21.90 -18.51 16.57
N TRP A 218 -23.22 -18.73 16.59
CA TRP A 218 -24.16 -17.73 16.11
C TRP A 218 -24.09 -16.42 16.88
N ASN A 219 -24.00 -16.46 18.21
CA ASN A 219 -23.92 -15.25 19.02
C ASN A 219 -22.66 -14.43 18.72
N LYS A 220 -21.51 -15.09 18.49
CA LYS A 220 -20.29 -14.42 18.00
C LYS A 220 -20.51 -13.76 16.64
N LEU A 221 -21.06 -14.51 15.68
CA LEU A 221 -21.34 -14.02 14.34
C LEU A 221 -22.30 -12.83 14.38
N LYS A 222 -23.38 -12.93 15.16
CA LYS A 222 -24.35 -11.85 15.37
C LYS A 222 -23.68 -10.61 15.95
N ALA A 223 -22.85 -10.74 16.98
CA ALA A 223 -22.15 -9.59 17.57
C ALA A 223 -21.25 -8.87 16.55
N ALA A 224 -20.53 -9.63 15.70
CA ALA A 224 -19.72 -9.07 14.62
C ALA A 224 -20.58 -8.33 13.57
N ARG A 225 -21.73 -8.90 13.16
CA ARG A 225 -22.68 -8.24 12.25
C ARG A 225 -23.20 -6.93 12.82
N GLU A 226 -23.57 -6.93 14.11
CA GLU A 226 -24.10 -5.76 14.79
C GLU A 226 -23.03 -4.65 14.90
N PHE A 227 -21.80 -5.01 15.27
CA PHE A 227 -20.68 -4.07 15.30
C PHE A 227 -20.41 -3.41 13.94
N LEU A 228 -20.43 -4.20 12.86
CA LEU A 228 -20.17 -3.73 11.51
C LEU A 228 -21.27 -2.80 10.97
N ALA A 229 -22.54 -3.20 11.10
CA ALA A 229 -23.62 -2.62 10.31
C ALA A 229 -24.89 -2.21 11.08
N LYS A 230 -24.98 -2.44 12.41
CA LYS A 230 -26.18 -2.10 13.20
C LYS A 230 -25.91 -0.91 14.12
N ASP A 231 -26.65 0.16 13.89
CA ASP A 231 -26.69 1.28 14.82
C ASP A 231 -27.62 0.97 16.00
N SER A 232 -27.26 1.46 17.17
CA SER A 232 -28.16 1.66 18.31
C SER A 232 -28.30 3.16 18.60
N ILE A 233 -29.14 3.49 19.59
CA ILE A 233 -29.28 4.87 20.11
C ILE A 233 -27.94 5.34 20.68
N GLU A 234 -27.22 4.45 21.37
CA GLU A 234 -25.99 4.78 22.10
C GLU A 234 -24.72 4.65 21.22
N LYS A 235 -24.73 3.75 20.24
CA LYS A 235 -23.52 3.41 19.47
C LYS A 235 -23.81 3.31 17.98
N LYS A 236 -22.99 4.01 17.20
CA LYS A 236 -22.96 3.88 15.75
C LYS A 236 -22.12 2.69 15.31
N SER A 237 -22.61 1.98 14.30
CA SER A 237 -21.88 0.88 13.66
C SER A 237 -20.60 1.38 13.00
N LEU A 238 -19.68 0.46 12.71
CA LEU A 238 -18.43 0.80 12.02
C LEU A 238 -18.69 1.46 10.66
N PHE A 239 -19.64 0.94 9.88
CA PHE A 239 -20.01 1.51 8.58
C PHE A 239 -20.56 2.94 8.69
N THR A 240 -21.40 3.21 9.68
CA THR A 240 -21.92 4.57 9.92
C THR A 240 -20.80 5.52 10.36
N ARG A 241 -19.92 5.09 11.27
CA ARG A 241 -18.77 5.88 11.73
C ARG A 241 -17.85 6.24 10.56
N LEU A 242 -17.52 5.27 9.68
CA LEU A 242 -16.70 5.50 8.49
C LEU A 242 -17.35 6.49 7.53
N THR A 243 -18.65 6.31 7.24
CA THR A 243 -19.42 7.21 6.37
C THR A 243 -19.41 8.65 6.92
N ASN A 244 -19.61 8.82 8.23
CA ASN A 244 -19.61 10.14 8.87
C ASN A 244 -18.22 10.80 8.82
N ALA A 245 -17.14 10.05 9.06
CA ALA A 245 -15.78 10.56 8.95
C ALA A 245 -15.46 11.03 7.51
N LEU A 246 -15.83 10.23 6.50
CA LEU A 246 -15.69 10.61 5.10
C LEU A 246 -16.51 11.84 4.71
N ASN A 247 -17.74 11.97 5.24
CA ASN A 247 -18.61 13.10 4.94
C ASN A 247 -18.18 14.40 5.61
N SER A 248 -17.66 14.33 6.83
CA SER A 248 -17.11 15.47 7.56
C SER A 248 -15.71 15.89 7.10
N GLY A 249 -15.03 15.09 6.30
CA GLY A 249 -13.67 15.36 5.82
C GLY A 249 -12.57 14.95 6.82
N ASP A 250 -12.92 14.26 7.91
CA ASP A 250 -11.96 13.64 8.83
C ASP A 250 -11.37 12.36 8.19
N PHE A 251 -10.51 12.57 7.20
CA PHE A 251 -9.91 11.48 6.44
C PHE A 251 -8.91 10.66 7.24
N ALA A 252 -8.31 11.22 8.29
CA ALA A 252 -7.42 10.49 9.18
C ALA A 252 -8.19 9.41 9.96
N THR A 253 -9.33 9.77 10.54
CA THR A 253 -10.21 8.79 11.19
C THR A 253 -10.81 7.84 10.16
N ALA A 254 -11.26 8.32 9.00
CA ALA A 254 -11.80 7.47 7.95
C ALA A 254 -10.79 6.40 7.48
N SER A 255 -9.51 6.75 7.34
CA SER A 255 -8.44 5.81 7.00
C SER A 255 -8.35 4.66 8.01
N LYS A 256 -8.31 4.99 9.30
CA LYS A 256 -8.25 3.98 10.37
C LYS A 256 -9.49 3.07 10.37
N LEU A 257 -10.67 3.66 10.22
CA LEU A 257 -11.92 2.92 10.17
C LEU A 257 -12.04 2.06 8.91
N GLN A 258 -11.46 2.47 7.78
CA GLN A 258 -11.40 1.65 6.57
C GLN A 258 -10.57 0.38 6.79
N VAL A 259 -9.40 0.50 7.44
CA VAL A 259 -8.55 -0.66 7.77
C VAL A 259 -9.29 -1.59 8.74
N GLU A 260 -9.81 -1.05 9.84
CA GLU A 260 -10.60 -1.80 10.82
C GLU A 260 -11.80 -2.52 10.17
N MET A 261 -12.45 -1.89 9.19
CA MET A 261 -13.55 -2.48 8.44
C MET A 261 -13.12 -3.72 7.66
N TYR A 262 -11.99 -3.67 6.95
CA TYR A 262 -11.51 -4.84 6.23
C TYR A 262 -11.15 -6.00 7.17
N ASP A 263 -10.47 -5.72 8.27
CA ASP A 263 -10.10 -6.74 9.26
C ASP A 263 -11.35 -7.41 9.86
N LYS A 264 -12.36 -6.60 10.22
CA LYS A 264 -13.60 -7.09 10.83
C LYS A 264 -14.50 -7.84 9.83
N ILE A 265 -14.45 -7.49 8.55
CA ILE A 265 -15.13 -8.25 7.50
C ILE A 265 -14.47 -9.61 7.30
N GLU A 266 -13.14 -9.69 7.36
CA GLU A 266 -12.45 -10.97 7.24
C GLU A 266 -12.71 -11.88 8.45
N GLU A 267 -12.69 -11.33 9.66
CA GLU A 267 -13.11 -12.04 10.88
C GLU A 267 -14.56 -12.55 10.76
N LEU A 268 -15.48 -11.73 10.24
CA LEU A 268 -16.87 -12.14 10.02
C LEU A 268 -16.98 -13.34 9.07
N LYS A 269 -16.23 -13.35 7.96
CA LYS A 269 -16.24 -14.48 7.02
C LYS A 269 -15.75 -15.76 7.68
N GLN A 270 -14.64 -15.69 8.44
CA GLN A 270 -14.11 -16.85 9.16
C GLN A 270 -15.13 -17.40 10.17
N LEU A 271 -15.74 -16.53 10.97
CA LEU A 271 -16.81 -16.91 11.91
C LEU A 271 -18.01 -17.53 11.18
N ASN A 272 -18.38 -17.00 10.02
CA ASN A 272 -19.48 -17.53 9.22
C ASN A 272 -19.15 -18.92 8.65
N ASP A 273 -17.94 -19.12 8.14
CA ASP A 273 -17.50 -20.42 7.60
C ASP A 273 -17.39 -21.49 8.69
N GLU A 274 -16.95 -21.13 9.89
CA GLU A 274 -16.98 -22.01 11.07
C GLU A 274 -18.42 -22.35 11.48
N TYR A 275 -19.31 -21.35 11.53
CA TYR A 275 -20.70 -21.54 11.90
C TYR A 275 -21.44 -22.45 10.90
N VAL A 276 -21.28 -22.19 9.60
CA VAL A 276 -21.87 -23.00 8.52
C VAL A 276 -21.38 -24.44 8.58
N ARG A 277 -20.06 -24.67 8.71
CA ARG A 277 -19.50 -26.03 8.78
C ARG A 277 -20.00 -26.83 9.98
N ASN A 278 -20.27 -26.18 11.11
CA ASN A 278 -20.81 -26.86 12.30
C ASN A 278 -22.30 -27.20 12.16
N ASN A 279 -23.01 -26.55 11.24
CA ASN A 279 -24.46 -26.74 11.01
C ASN A 279 -24.76 -27.62 9.78
N ILE A 280 -23.75 -28.24 9.17
CA ILE A 280 -23.86 -29.30 8.15
C ILE A 280 -23.67 -30.65 8.84
#